data_AF-A0A2X1WZS9-F1
#
_entry.id   AF-A0A2X1WZS9-F1
#
_cell.length_a   1.000
_cell.length_b   1.000
_cell.length_c   1.000
_cell.angle_alpha   90.00
_cell.angle_beta   90.00
_cell.angle_gamma   90.00
#
_symmetry.space_group_name_H-M   'P 1'
#
loop_
_entity.id
_entity.type
_entity.pdbx_description
1 polymer ?
#
loop_
_entity_poly.entity_id
_entity_poly.type
_entity_poly.pdbx_seq_one_letter_code
_entity_poly.pdbx_strand_id
1 'polypeptide(L)'
;MRKNGTLDYLRPDGKTQVTVEYEEDKPVRLKNVVVSSQHAPEISMEQIREDIIREVVEKVVPKEFIDKDTEFFINPTGRFVIGGPMADAGLTGRK
;
A
#
# COMPACT_ATOMS: atom_id res chain seq x y z
N MET A 1 -11.26 3.89 2.36
CA MET A 1 -10.51 4.26 3.58
C MET A 1 -10.30 5.75 3.68
N ARG A 2 -9.67 6.42 2.70
CA ARG A 2 -9.54 7.89 2.73
C ARG A 2 -10.86 8.64 2.55
N LYS A 3 -11.58 8.41 1.45
CA LYS A 3 -12.78 9.19 1.07
C LYS A 3 -13.95 9.05 2.07
N ASN A 4 -14.03 7.94 2.78
CA ASN A 4 -15.03 7.66 3.80
C ASN A 4 -14.54 7.96 5.23
N GLY A 5 -13.34 8.54 5.39
CA GLY A 5 -12.82 8.98 6.68
C GLY A 5 -12.30 7.88 7.61
N THR A 6 -12.26 6.61 7.21
CA THR A 6 -11.73 5.52 8.04
C THR A 6 -10.25 5.72 8.38
N LEU A 7 -9.47 6.17 7.41
CA LEU A 7 -8.07 6.57 7.57
C LEU A 7 -7.94 8.00 7.03
N ASP A 8 -8.30 8.96 7.87
CA ASP A 8 -8.45 10.38 7.51
C ASP A 8 -7.12 11.11 7.29
N TYR A 9 -6.02 10.60 7.86
CA TYR A 9 -4.67 11.10 7.65
C TYR A 9 -4.11 10.77 6.26
N LEU A 10 -4.73 9.87 5.49
CA LEU A 10 -4.29 9.53 4.14
C LEU A 10 -4.55 10.68 3.17
N ARG A 11 -3.57 10.94 2.30
CA ARG A 11 -3.66 11.94 1.23
C ARG A 11 -3.88 11.26 -0.13
N PRO A 12 -4.16 12.02 -1.20
CA PRO A 12 -4.59 11.43 -2.46
C PRO A 12 -3.56 10.57 -3.19
N ASP A 13 -2.27 10.86 -3.05
CA ASP A 13 -1.20 10.17 -3.78
C ASP A 13 -0.85 8.82 -3.14
N GLY A 14 -0.55 7.83 -3.97
CA GLY A 14 -0.19 6.51 -3.51
C GLY A 14 0.04 5.53 -4.65
N LYS A 15 0.83 4.50 -4.37
CA LYS A 15 1.18 3.42 -5.30
C LYS A 15 1.16 2.09 -4.55
N THR A 16 0.78 1.04 -5.26
CA THR A 16 0.80 -0.33 -4.75
C THR A 16 1.49 -1.24 -5.75
N GLN A 17 2.12 -2.29 -5.23
CA GLN A 17 2.73 -3.35 -6.03
C GLN A 17 2.57 -4.68 -5.28
N VAL A 18 2.29 -5.74 -6.02
CA VAL A 18 2.15 -7.09 -5.45
C VAL A 18 3.00 -8.04 -6.27
N THR A 19 3.79 -8.87 -5.58
CA THR A 19 4.51 -10.00 -6.20
C THR A 19 3.78 -11.28 -5.83
N VAL A 20 3.29 -11.99 -6.83
CA VAL A 20 2.56 -13.25 -6.69
C VAL A 20 3.48 -14.40 -7.04
N GLU A 21 3.51 -15.43 -6.20
CA GLU A 21 4.20 -16.69 -6.47
C GLU A 21 3.27 -17.63 -7.23
N TYR A 22 3.81 -18.26 -8.28
CA TYR A 22 3.09 -19.19 -9.14
C TYR A 22 3.77 -20.55 -9.12
N GLU A 23 2.97 -21.60 -9.03
CA GLU A 23 3.36 -22.97 -9.35
C GLU A 23 2.69 -23.35 -10.66
N GLU A 24 3.50 -23.62 -11.69
CA GLU A 24 3.03 -23.73 -13.07
C GLU A 24 2.19 -22.49 -13.45
N ASP A 25 0.92 -22.68 -13.82
CA ASP A 25 -0.01 -21.62 -14.21
C ASP A 25 -0.99 -21.22 -13.08
N LYS A 26 -0.71 -21.61 -11.82
CA LYS A 26 -1.61 -21.35 -10.69
C LYS A 26 -0.96 -20.41 -9.66
N PRO A 27 -1.62 -19.31 -9.26
CA PRO A 27 -1.15 -18.49 -8.15
C PRO A 27 -1.31 -19.26 -6.85
N VAL A 28 -0.26 -19.32 -6.04
CA VAL A 28 -0.26 -20.08 -4.79
C VAL A 28 -0.19 -19.19 -3.55
N ARG A 29 0.54 -18.08 -3.60
CA ARG A 29 0.70 -17.13 -2.48
C ARG A 29 1.19 -15.77 -2.93
N LEU A 30 1.11 -14.76 -2.06
CA LEU A 30 1.80 -13.50 -2.25
C LEU A 30 3.20 -13.59 -1.65
N LYS A 31 4.23 -13.30 -2.44
CA LYS A 31 5.59 -13.16 -1.94
C LYS A 31 5.76 -11.82 -1.21
N ASN A 32 5.40 -10.73 -1.90
CA ASN A 32 5.57 -9.36 -1.40
C ASN A 32 4.34 -8.51 -1.67
N VAL A 33 4.01 -7.63 -0.72
CA VAL A 33 3.04 -6.55 -0.90
C VAL A 33 3.70 -5.23 -0.54
N VAL A 34 3.75 -4.30 -1.49
CA VAL A 34 4.30 -2.97 -1.33
C VAL A 34 3.17 -1.94 -1.41
N VAL A 35 3.08 -1.08 -0.40
CA VAL A 35 2.15 0.05 -0.39
C VAL A 35 2.93 1.30 0.00
N SER A 36 2.93 2.30 -0.88
CA SER A 36 3.41 3.64 -0.59
C SER A 36 2.23 4.58 -0.64
N SER A 37 1.79 5.12 0.49
CA SER A 37 0.65 6.05 0.55
C SER A 37 1.06 7.37 1.17
N GLN A 38 0.66 8.45 0.52
CA GLN A 38 0.88 9.80 1.01
C GLN A 38 0.06 10.03 2.28
N HIS A 39 0.62 10.74 3.26
CA HIS A 39 -0.01 10.92 4.57
C HIS A 39 0.25 12.30 5.18
N ALA A 40 -0.52 12.63 6.22
CA ALA A 40 -0.31 13.80 7.06
C ALA A 40 1.02 13.67 7.84
N PRO A 41 1.75 14.78 8.11
CA PRO A 41 3.05 14.69 8.78
C PRO A 41 2.98 14.27 10.26
N GLU A 42 1.80 14.30 10.88
CA GLU A 42 1.57 14.04 12.31
C GLU A 42 1.41 12.55 12.65
N ILE A 43 1.09 11.69 11.68
CA ILE A 43 0.87 10.26 11.92
C ILE A 43 2.20 9.49 12.00
N SER A 44 2.28 8.48 12.87
CA SER A 44 3.45 7.63 12.99
C SER A 44 3.53 6.58 11.88
N MET A 45 4.75 6.18 11.51
CA MET A 45 4.97 5.13 10.51
C MET A 45 4.44 3.76 10.95
N GLU A 46 4.50 3.49 12.25
CA GLU A 46 3.96 2.27 12.86
C GLU A 46 2.44 2.20 12.69
N GLN A 47 1.73 3.30 13.01
CA GLN A 47 0.28 3.38 12.84
C GLN A 47 -0.12 3.23 11.36
N ILE A 48 0.60 3.90 10.45
CA ILE A 48 0.35 3.73 9.00
C ILE A 48 0.53 2.27 8.59
N ARG A 49 1.59 1.62 9.06
CA ARG A 49 1.87 0.21 8.73
C ARG A 49 0.74 -0.70 9.18
N GLU A 50 0.35 -0.62 10.44
CA GLU A 50 -0.72 -1.44 11.01
C GLU A 50 -2.06 -1.21 10.33
N ASP A 51 -2.44 0.05 10.14
CA ASP A 51 -3.71 0.41 9.52
C ASP A 51 -3.78 -0.01 8.06
N ILE A 52 -2.71 0.15 7.27
CA ILE A 52 -2.72 -0.29 5.88
C ILE A 52 -2.83 -1.81 5.80
N ILE A 53 -2.14 -2.56 6.67
CA ILE A 53 -2.26 -4.02 6.70
C ILE A 53 -3.71 -4.41 7.04
N ARG A 54 -4.26 -3.89 8.14
CA ARG A 54 -5.61 -4.26 8.63
C ARG A 54 -6.75 -3.77 7.74
N GLU A 55 -6.71 -2.50 7.34
CA GLU A 55 -7.82 -1.83 6.67
C GLU A 55 -7.74 -1.94 5.14
N VAL A 56 -6.58 -2.25 4.57
CA VAL A 56 -6.42 -2.32 3.11
C VAL A 56 -6.04 -3.73 2.68
N VAL A 57 -4.94 -4.27 3.17
CA VAL A 57 -4.41 -5.54 2.68
C VAL A 57 -5.32 -6.71 3.08
N GLU A 58 -5.59 -6.89 4.37
CA GLU A 58 -6.40 -8.02 4.88
C GLU A 58 -7.87 -7.98 4.43
N LYS A 59 -8.36 -6.79 4.03
CA LYS A 59 -9.73 -6.62 3.51
C LYS A 59 -9.85 -6.89 2.01
N VAL A 60 -8.74 -6.87 1.27
CA VAL A 60 -8.73 -7.01 -0.20
C VAL A 60 -8.12 -8.33 -0.63
N VAL A 61 -7.07 -8.77 0.04
CA VAL A 61 -6.35 -9.99 -0.29
C VAL A 61 -7.01 -11.19 0.40
N PRO A 62 -7.40 -12.24 -0.33
CA PRO A 62 -7.91 -13.47 0.27
C PRO A 62 -6.86 -14.10 1.20
N LYS A 63 -7.31 -14.60 2.37
CA LYS A 63 -6.41 -15.09 3.42
C LYS A 63 -5.56 -16.28 2.97
N GLU A 64 -6.05 -17.08 2.04
CA GLU A 64 -5.34 -18.21 1.45
C GLU A 64 -4.04 -17.81 0.71
N PHE A 65 -3.91 -16.55 0.29
CA PHE A 65 -2.70 -16.05 -0.36
C PHE A 65 -1.72 -15.37 0.60
N ILE A 66 -2.07 -15.22 1.88
CA ILE A 66 -1.21 -14.62 2.90
C ILE A 66 -0.77 -15.70 3.89
N ASP A 67 0.54 -15.80 4.07
CA ASP A 67 1.17 -16.69 5.03
C ASP A 67 2.25 -15.95 5.85
N LYS A 68 2.93 -16.69 6.73
CA LYS A 68 4.01 -16.18 7.58
C LYS A 68 5.24 -15.66 6.81
N ASP A 69 5.41 -16.08 5.55
CA ASP A 69 6.55 -15.77 4.68
C ASP A 69 6.18 -14.67 3.65
N THR A 70 5.01 -14.06 3.80
CA THR A 70 4.54 -12.92 3.01
C THR A 70 5.12 -11.64 3.59
N GLU A 71 5.85 -10.89 2.77
CA GLU A 71 6.54 -9.68 3.21
C GLU A 71 5.73 -8.41 2.89
N PHE A 72 5.44 -7.61 3.93
CA PHE A 72 4.72 -6.33 3.80
C PHE A 72 5.68 -5.14 3.87
N PHE A 73 5.78 -4.39 2.78
CA PHE A 73 6.57 -3.16 2.66
C PHE A 73 5.64 -1.95 2.63
N ILE A 74 5.34 -1.40 3.80
CA ILE A 74 4.49 -0.21 3.92
C ILE A 74 5.36 1.03 4.10
N ASN A 75 5.26 1.96 3.15
CA ASN A 75 6.07 3.17 3.05
C ASN A 75 7.57 2.90 3.32
N PRO A 76 8.22 1.99 2.57
CA PRO A 76 9.58 1.51 2.88
C PRO A 76 10.64 2.63 2.79
N THR A 77 10.36 3.72 2.05
CA THR A 77 11.23 4.90 1.96
C THR A 77 11.04 5.88 3.12
N GLY A 78 10.18 5.55 4.10
CA GLY A 78 9.83 6.41 5.22
C GLY A 78 8.71 7.40 4.88
N ARG A 79 8.91 8.67 5.21
CA ARG A 79 7.85 9.69 5.15
C ARG A 79 7.46 10.03 3.72
N PHE A 80 6.16 10.00 3.43
CA PHE A 80 5.58 10.43 2.16
C PHE A 80 4.54 11.54 2.40
N VAL A 81 5.02 12.75 2.71
CA VAL A 81 4.16 13.90 3.06
C VAL A 81 3.84 14.76 1.83
N ILE A 82 4.86 15.01 0.99
CA ILE A 82 4.76 15.79 -0.24
C ILE A 82 4.52 14.80 -1.40
N GLY A 83 3.48 15.02 -2.18
CA GLY A 83 3.04 14.14 -3.27
C GLY A 83 2.18 14.88 -4.28
N GLY A 84 1.68 14.16 -5.28
CA GLY A 84 0.89 14.73 -6.37
C GLY A 84 1.72 15.62 -7.30
N PRO A 85 1.09 16.57 -8.01
CA PRO A 85 1.76 17.40 -9.03
C PRO A 85 2.94 18.25 -8.52
N MET A 86 3.00 18.48 -7.20
CA MET A 86 4.12 19.18 -6.56
C MET A 86 5.41 18.32 -6.55
N ALA A 87 5.27 17.00 -6.51
CA ALA A 87 6.39 16.06 -6.38
C ALA A 87 6.74 15.36 -7.71
N ASP A 88 5.76 15.14 -8.59
CA ASP A 88 5.96 14.45 -9.86
C ASP A 88 4.99 14.99 -10.92
N ALA A 89 5.47 15.21 -12.14
CA ALA A 89 4.68 15.80 -13.21
C ALA A 89 3.67 14.78 -13.77
N GLY A 90 2.39 15.14 -13.78
CA GLY A 90 1.34 14.33 -14.39
C GLY A 90 1.21 14.58 -15.89
N LEU A 91 1.15 13.52 -16.69
CA LEU A 91 0.92 13.60 -18.14
C LEU A 91 -0.20 12.64 -18.55
N THR A 92 -1.02 13.08 -19.51
CA THR A 92 -2.04 12.22 -20.12
C THR A 92 -1.39 11.00 -20.80
N GLY A 93 -1.96 9.81 -20.59
CA GLY A 93 -1.49 8.56 -21.20
C GLY A 93 -0.35 7.86 -20.48
N ARG A 94 -0.03 8.23 -19.22
CA ARG A 94 1.13 7.69 -18.47
C ARG A 94 0.81 6.93 -17.17
N LYS A 95 -0.48 6.65 -16.94
CA LYS A 95 -1.11 5.99 -15.76
C LYS A 95 -1.32 6.93 -14.57
#